data_AF-A0A9P3JCH1-F1
#
_entry.id   AF-A0A9P3JCH1-F1
#
_cell.length_a   1.000
_cell.length_b   1.000
_cell.length_c   1.000
_cell.angle_alpha   90.00
_cell.angle_beta   90.00
_cell.angle_gamma   90.00
#
_symmetry.space_group_name_H-M   'P 1'
#
loop_
_entity.id
_entity.type
_entity.pdbx_description
1 polymer ?
#
loop_
_entity_poly.entity_id
_entity_poly.type
_entity_poly.pdbx_seq_one_letter_code
_entity_poly.pdbx_strand_id
1 'polypeptide(L)'
;MDQRFGFSPAEVAKVKTVQFGVLSPDEIRRMSVVQIDTSDLYDRGKPREGGLSDPRLGTIDRSVKCLTCQGGMAECPGHFGHLELVRPMFHIGFIKTVLTLLRSVCHNCSRILADPNDYRYKMALRVRNPKQRLRRMYECCRTRSVCAADTPPEGTEDGADPTNPDGEDFDDPERKVRRGGCGATQPKYTIDGMKIMAEFKAPKRGRNDMEEEEQIEPTERKQQMWPDRVLSILKRISDEDCELLGLNPKYGRPDSFILQVLPVPPPPVRPSVMMSSSARSEDDLTYQLVMIIRQNEYVKKQEANGMAAHVINDQLQILQFYIATYFDNDLPGQPRATQRSGRPIKSICARLKAKEGRIRGNLMGKRVDFSARTVITPDPNINIDELGVPWSIALNLTYPETVTPYNIDKLRELVENGPHPPPGKTGAKYIIREDGQRLDLRYLKKTSDRHLELGYKVERHLVEGDYVLFNRQPSLHKMSIMGHRIRIFPWSTFRLNLSVHLALQR
;
A
#
# COMPACT_ATOMS: atom_id res chain seq x y z
N MET A 1 23.21 16.62 -8.91
CA MET A 1 22.61 15.41 -8.30
C MET A 1 22.50 15.62 -6.80
N ASP A 2 21.42 15.16 -6.18
CA ASP A 2 21.21 15.29 -4.73
C ASP A 2 22.26 14.37 -4.03
N GLN A 3 23.32 14.94 -3.47
CA GLN A 3 24.51 14.25 -2.91
C GLN A 3 24.20 13.39 -1.66
N ARG A 4 22.91 13.16 -1.37
CA ARG A 4 22.43 12.39 -0.20
C ARG A 4 22.46 10.88 -0.41
N PHE A 5 22.68 10.43 -1.65
CA PHE A 5 22.69 9.01 -2.01
C PHE A 5 24.02 8.66 -2.68
N GLY A 6 24.51 7.44 -2.43
CA GLY A 6 25.67 6.91 -3.13
C GLY A 6 25.47 6.92 -4.65
N PHE A 7 26.57 6.99 -5.40
CA PHE A 7 26.52 6.96 -6.85
C PHE A 7 25.82 5.69 -7.34
N SER A 8 24.88 5.86 -8.27
CA SER A 8 24.20 4.76 -8.95
C SER A 8 24.41 4.90 -10.45
N PRO A 9 24.71 3.81 -11.17
CA PRO A 9 24.83 3.84 -12.62
C PRO A 9 23.47 4.02 -13.33
N ALA A 10 22.35 3.86 -12.61
CA ALA A 10 21.02 4.01 -13.19
C ALA A 10 20.68 5.48 -13.48
N GLU A 11 20.11 5.73 -14.66
CA GLU A 11 19.67 7.07 -15.05
C GLU A 11 18.53 7.57 -14.15
N VAL A 12 18.62 8.84 -13.76
CA VAL A 12 17.60 9.48 -12.93
C VAL A 12 16.37 9.82 -13.78
N ALA A 13 15.25 9.16 -13.52
CA ALA A 13 13.98 9.41 -14.18
C ALA A 13 12.89 9.88 -13.21
N LYS A 14 11.99 10.77 -13.68
CA LYS A 14 10.79 11.17 -12.94
C LYS A 14 9.64 10.20 -13.24
N VAL A 15 8.88 9.81 -12.21
CA VAL A 15 7.70 8.96 -12.35
C VAL A 15 6.63 9.72 -13.15
N LYS A 16 6.27 9.21 -14.34
CA LYS A 16 5.24 9.81 -15.22
C LYS A 16 3.84 9.26 -14.95
N THR A 17 3.75 7.96 -14.66
CA THR A 17 2.49 7.23 -14.53
C THR A 17 2.60 6.22 -13.39
N VAL A 18 1.50 6.01 -12.67
CA VAL A 18 1.39 4.99 -11.62
C VAL A 18 0.29 4.02 -12.00
N GLN A 19 0.66 2.75 -12.24
CA GLN A 19 -0.27 1.68 -12.54
C GLN A 19 -0.64 0.96 -11.24
N PHE A 20 -1.93 0.89 -10.93
CA PHE A 20 -2.43 0.09 -9.82
C PHE A 20 -2.79 -1.32 -10.31
N GLY A 21 -2.57 -2.31 -9.45
CA GLY A 21 -2.88 -3.70 -9.70
C GLY A 21 -2.93 -4.49 -8.41
N VAL A 22 -3.34 -5.76 -8.51
CA VAL A 22 -3.28 -6.74 -7.43
C VAL A 22 -2.16 -7.71 -7.75
N LEU A 23 -1.29 -7.96 -6.77
CA LEU A 23 -0.18 -8.87 -6.93
C LEU A 23 -0.69 -10.30 -7.07
N SER A 24 -0.31 -10.97 -8.15
CA SER A 24 -0.55 -12.40 -8.31
C SER A 24 0.36 -13.21 -7.38
N PRO A 25 -0.04 -14.43 -6.97
CA PRO A 25 0.80 -15.31 -6.16
C PRO A 25 2.19 -15.55 -6.77
N ASP A 26 2.25 -15.68 -8.10
CA ASP A 26 3.50 -15.92 -8.83
C ASP A 26 4.39 -14.68 -8.91
N GLU A 27 3.80 -13.47 -8.93
CA GLU A 27 4.56 -12.23 -8.77
C GLU A 27 5.10 -12.10 -7.35
N ILE A 28 4.33 -12.47 -6.32
CA ILE A 28 4.77 -12.42 -4.92
C ILE A 28 5.96 -13.36 -4.71
N ARG A 29 5.94 -14.57 -5.27
CA ARG A 29 7.08 -15.50 -5.22
C ARG A 29 8.30 -14.93 -5.95
N ARG A 30 8.13 -14.41 -7.17
CA ARG A 30 9.22 -13.85 -7.97
C ARG A 30 9.86 -12.60 -7.36
N MET A 31 9.07 -11.74 -6.71
CA MET A 31 9.62 -10.55 -6.03
C MET A 31 10.28 -10.88 -4.69
N SER A 32 10.00 -12.06 -4.15
CA SER A 32 10.46 -12.41 -2.81
C SER A 32 11.89 -12.92 -2.81
N VAL A 33 12.66 -12.46 -1.82
CA VAL A 33 14.06 -12.87 -1.63
C VAL A 33 14.19 -14.07 -0.70
N VAL A 34 13.19 -14.31 0.15
CA VAL A 34 13.20 -15.40 1.14
C VAL A 34 11.78 -15.87 1.44
N GLN A 35 11.62 -17.19 1.52
CA GLN A 35 10.45 -17.84 2.09
C GLN A 35 10.58 -17.87 3.62
N ILE A 36 9.54 -17.42 4.33
CA ILE A 36 9.50 -17.39 5.79
C ILE A 36 8.80 -18.65 6.28
N ASP A 37 9.54 -19.52 6.96
CA ASP A 37 9.01 -20.78 7.49
C ASP A 37 8.87 -20.77 9.01
N THR A 38 9.67 -19.97 9.72
CA THR A 38 9.74 -19.99 11.17
C THR A 38 9.23 -18.70 11.80
N SER A 39 8.53 -18.83 12.92
CA SER A 39 8.01 -17.67 13.67
C SER A 39 9.05 -17.01 14.58
N ASP A 40 10.18 -17.67 14.81
CA ASP A 40 11.22 -17.20 15.72
C ASP A 40 12.07 -16.10 15.06
N LEU A 41 12.25 -15.00 15.79
CA LEU A 41 12.92 -13.81 15.26
C LEU A 41 14.45 -13.90 15.39
N TYR A 42 14.93 -14.42 16.52
CA TYR A 42 16.34 -14.45 16.85
C TYR A 42 16.72 -15.83 17.38
N ASP A 43 17.88 -16.32 16.96
CA ASP A 43 18.54 -17.48 17.54
C ASP A 43 19.87 -17.03 18.16
N ARG A 44 20.05 -17.29 19.46
CA ARG A 44 21.25 -16.88 20.24
C ARG A 44 21.66 -15.41 20.05
N GLY A 45 20.67 -14.52 19.97
CA GLY A 45 20.89 -13.07 19.80
C GLY A 45 21.24 -12.61 18.38
N LYS A 46 21.34 -13.53 17.41
CA LYS A 46 21.47 -13.21 15.99
C LYS A 46 20.11 -13.37 15.29
N PRO A 47 19.81 -12.58 14.24
CA PRO A 47 18.58 -12.77 13.48
C PRO A 47 18.57 -14.17 12.85
N ARG A 48 17.44 -14.87 12.97
CA ARG A 48 17.30 -16.23 12.46
C ARG A 48 17.07 -16.22 10.95
N GLU A 49 17.82 -17.06 10.22
CA GLU A 49 17.59 -17.30 8.79
C GLU A 49 16.27 -18.05 8.56
N GLY A 50 15.51 -17.65 7.54
CA GLY A 50 14.16 -18.18 7.29
C GLY A 50 13.11 -17.74 8.33
N GLY A 51 13.47 -16.79 9.20
CA GLY A 51 12.58 -16.15 10.17
C GLY A 51 12.20 -14.73 9.75
N LEU A 52 11.30 -14.10 10.52
CA LEU A 52 10.81 -12.74 10.23
C LEU A 52 11.89 -11.65 10.32
N SER A 53 13.02 -11.88 10.96
CA SER A 53 14.14 -10.93 11.01
C SER A 53 15.31 -11.33 10.11
N ASP A 54 15.08 -12.16 9.08
CA ASP A 54 16.12 -12.63 8.16
C ASP A 54 16.93 -11.45 7.57
N PRO A 55 18.28 -11.46 7.67
CA PRO A 55 19.14 -10.37 7.17
C PRO A 55 19.01 -10.07 5.66
N ARG A 56 18.45 -11.00 4.87
CA ARG A 56 18.15 -10.79 3.45
C ARG A 56 16.99 -9.82 3.21
N LEU A 57 16.08 -9.68 4.18
CA LEU A 57 14.96 -8.74 4.09
C LEU A 57 15.41 -7.28 4.28
N GLY A 58 16.60 -7.07 4.82
CA GLY A 58 17.12 -5.75 5.17
C GLY A 58 17.63 -5.71 6.61
N THR A 59 18.24 -4.58 6.97
CA THR A 59 18.85 -4.37 8.28
C THR A 59 18.27 -3.12 8.94
N ILE A 60 18.01 -3.20 10.25
CA ILE A 60 17.70 -2.05 11.11
C ILE A 60 18.95 -1.66 11.92
N ASP A 61 19.88 -2.59 12.10
CA ASP A 61 21.08 -2.40 12.90
C ASP A 61 22.14 -1.66 12.08
N ARG A 62 22.71 -0.58 12.63
CA ARG A 62 23.73 0.23 11.94
C ARG A 62 25.03 -0.52 11.68
N SER A 63 25.32 -1.56 12.47
CA SER A 63 26.53 -2.38 12.36
C SER A 63 26.40 -3.49 11.32
N VAL A 64 25.17 -3.87 10.95
CA VAL A 64 24.90 -5.01 10.06
C VAL A 64 24.49 -4.47 8.70
N LYS A 65 25.07 -5.01 7.64
CA LYS A 65 24.68 -4.73 6.25
C LYS A 65 23.65 -5.75 5.77
N CYS A 66 22.80 -5.35 4.83
CA CYS A 66 21.85 -6.27 4.21
C CYS A 66 22.57 -7.32 3.36
N LEU A 67 22.19 -8.60 3.48
CA LEU A 67 22.81 -9.66 2.67
C LEU A 67 22.46 -9.57 1.17
N THR A 68 21.33 -8.95 0.83
CA THR A 68 20.82 -8.88 -0.55
C THR A 68 21.43 -7.74 -1.35
N CYS A 69 21.37 -6.51 -0.84
CA CYS A 69 21.87 -5.32 -1.55
C CYS A 69 23.18 -4.76 -0.99
N GLN A 70 23.70 -5.31 0.12
CA GLN A 70 24.90 -4.81 0.83
C GLN A 70 24.82 -3.35 1.34
N GLY A 71 23.66 -2.70 1.18
CA GLY A 71 23.39 -1.37 1.70
C GLY A 71 23.24 -1.34 3.22
N GLY A 72 23.55 -0.18 3.81
CA GLY A 72 23.30 0.09 5.23
C GLY A 72 21.84 0.43 5.53
N MET A 73 21.53 0.72 6.80
CA MET A 73 20.17 1.03 7.29
C MET A 73 19.48 2.18 6.52
N ALA A 74 20.21 3.21 6.10
CA ALA A 74 19.63 4.38 5.43
C ALA A 74 19.48 4.21 3.91
N GLU A 75 20.28 3.34 3.30
CA GLU A 75 20.36 3.15 1.84
C GLU A 75 19.52 1.96 1.38
N CYS A 76 19.43 0.91 2.20
CA CYS A 76 18.66 -0.28 1.91
C CYS A 76 17.15 0.06 1.90
N PRO A 77 16.43 -0.16 0.79
CA PRO A 77 14.98 0.05 0.76
C PRO A 77 14.21 -1.05 1.52
N GLY A 78 14.87 -2.16 1.84
CA GLY A 78 14.26 -3.40 2.31
C GLY A 78 13.76 -4.27 1.16
N HIS A 79 13.76 -5.58 1.38
CA HIS A 79 13.39 -6.58 0.39
C HIS A 79 12.25 -7.47 0.89
N PHE A 80 11.24 -7.70 0.06
CA PHE A 80 10.06 -8.47 0.48
C PHE A 80 10.38 -9.96 0.66
N GLY A 81 9.78 -10.53 1.70
CA GLY A 81 9.67 -11.97 1.89
C GLY A 81 8.31 -12.47 1.45
N HIS A 82 8.10 -13.78 1.50
CA HIS A 82 6.77 -14.35 1.32
C HIS A 82 6.54 -15.50 2.30
N LEU A 83 5.27 -15.74 2.60
CA LEU A 83 4.77 -16.87 3.38
C LEU A 83 3.79 -17.66 2.52
N GLU A 84 4.08 -18.94 2.31
CA GLU A 84 3.15 -19.89 1.68
C GLU A 84 2.06 -20.26 2.68
N LEU A 85 0.81 -19.96 2.34
CA LEU A 85 -0.34 -20.37 3.16
C LEU A 85 -0.68 -21.83 2.87
N VAL A 86 -0.98 -22.60 3.91
CA VAL A 86 -1.36 -24.01 3.75
C VAL A 86 -2.63 -24.15 2.92
N ARG A 87 -3.59 -23.25 3.13
CA ARG A 87 -4.79 -23.11 2.31
C ARG A 87 -5.01 -21.64 1.91
N PRO A 88 -5.63 -21.37 0.75
CA PRO A 88 -6.02 -20.03 0.35
C PRO A 88 -6.95 -19.39 1.37
N MET A 89 -6.85 -18.07 1.50
CA MET A 89 -7.60 -17.26 2.47
C MET A 89 -8.24 -16.05 1.80
N PHE A 90 -9.37 -15.59 2.32
CA PHE A 90 -10.03 -14.39 1.82
C PHE A 90 -9.27 -13.14 2.23
N HIS A 91 -9.00 -12.26 1.26
CA HIS A 91 -8.56 -10.91 1.57
C HIS A 91 -9.77 -10.05 1.97
N ILE A 92 -9.76 -9.49 3.18
CA ILE A 92 -10.91 -8.76 3.74
C ILE A 92 -11.32 -7.54 2.91
N GLY A 93 -10.36 -6.87 2.26
CA GLY A 93 -10.64 -5.75 1.37
C GLY A 93 -11.31 -6.14 0.05
N PHE A 94 -11.18 -7.40 -0.38
CA PHE A 94 -11.72 -7.88 -1.66
C PHE A 94 -12.95 -8.78 -1.49
N ILE A 95 -13.33 -9.17 -0.26
CA ILE A 95 -14.45 -10.09 -0.02
C ILE A 95 -15.76 -9.65 -0.69
N LYS A 96 -16.04 -8.34 -0.71
CA LYS A 96 -17.22 -7.76 -1.38
C LYS A 96 -17.14 -7.90 -2.90
N THR A 97 -15.96 -7.66 -3.46
CA THR A 97 -15.71 -7.80 -4.91
C THR A 97 -15.81 -9.27 -5.33
N VAL A 98 -15.22 -10.18 -4.56
CA VAL A 98 -15.32 -11.62 -4.76
C VAL A 98 -16.78 -12.08 -4.72
N LEU A 99 -17.58 -11.58 -3.77
CA LEU A 99 -19.02 -11.87 -3.73
C LEU A 99 -19.75 -11.39 -4.99
N THR A 100 -19.45 -10.16 -5.47
CA THR A 100 -20.02 -9.64 -6.72
C THR A 100 -19.65 -10.52 -7.90
N LEU A 101 -18.41 -11.01 -7.97
CA LEU A 101 -17.97 -11.91 -9.04
C LEU A 101 -18.66 -13.26 -8.97
N LEU A 102 -18.72 -13.88 -7.79
CA LEU A 102 -19.42 -15.15 -7.57
C LEU A 102 -20.89 -15.09 -7.97
N ARG A 103 -21.56 -13.94 -7.79
CA ARG A 103 -22.94 -13.73 -8.23
C ARG A 103 -23.07 -13.39 -9.73
N SER A 104 -21.97 -13.09 -10.40
CA SER A 104 -21.94 -12.72 -11.82
C SER A 104 -21.57 -13.90 -12.73
N VAL A 105 -20.86 -14.89 -12.19
CA VAL A 105 -20.41 -16.09 -12.91
C VAL A 105 -21.12 -17.35 -12.40
N CYS A 106 -21.19 -18.37 -13.24
CA CYS A 106 -21.73 -19.67 -12.86
C CYS A 106 -20.82 -20.41 -11.87
N HIS A 107 -21.38 -20.96 -10.79
CA HIS A 107 -20.63 -21.77 -9.80
C HIS A 107 -19.91 -22.98 -10.41
N ASN A 108 -20.44 -23.57 -11.48
CA ASN A 108 -19.88 -24.78 -12.08
C ASN A 108 -18.97 -24.50 -13.28
N CYS A 109 -19.46 -23.78 -14.31
CA CYS A 109 -18.69 -23.53 -15.54
C CYS A 109 -17.94 -22.19 -15.56
N SER A 110 -18.07 -21.35 -14.54
CA SER A 110 -17.40 -20.04 -14.41
C SER A 110 -17.66 -19.02 -15.53
N ARG A 111 -18.61 -19.29 -16.43
CA ARG A 111 -19.07 -18.34 -17.47
C ARG A 111 -19.97 -17.27 -16.87
N ILE A 112 -19.97 -16.09 -17.48
CA ILE A 112 -20.89 -14.99 -17.11
C ILE A 112 -22.35 -15.45 -17.27
N LEU A 113 -23.18 -15.18 -16.26
CA LEU A 113 -24.59 -15.59 -16.23
C LEU A 113 -25.52 -14.70 -17.07
N ALA A 114 -25.06 -13.52 -17.47
CA ALA A 114 -25.85 -12.58 -18.26
C ALA A 114 -25.89 -13.00 -19.73
N ASP A 115 -27.10 -12.97 -20.31
CA ASP A 115 -27.31 -13.29 -21.72
C ASP A 115 -26.72 -12.18 -22.61
N PRO A 116 -25.89 -12.52 -23.61
CA PRO A 116 -25.34 -11.55 -24.55
C PRO A 116 -26.41 -10.77 -25.35
N ASN A 117 -27.60 -11.37 -25.49
CA ASN A 117 -28.71 -10.81 -26.25
C ASN A 117 -29.57 -9.82 -25.45
N ASP A 118 -29.42 -9.75 -24.12
CA ASP A 118 -30.16 -8.79 -23.31
C ASP A 118 -29.72 -7.35 -23.62
N TYR A 119 -30.70 -6.46 -23.81
CA TYR A 119 -30.43 -5.02 -23.97
C TYR A 119 -29.60 -4.47 -22.81
N ARG A 120 -29.85 -4.94 -21.58
CA ARG A 120 -29.12 -4.51 -20.39
C ARG A 120 -27.64 -4.92 -20.45
N TYR A 121 -27.35 -6.09 -20.98
CA TYR A 121 -25.98 -6.58 -21.20
C TYR A 121 -25.24 -5.70 -22.21
N LYS A 122 -25.87 -5.41 -23.36
CA LYS A 122 -25.31 -4.51 -24.38
C LYS A 122 -25.07 -3.10 -23.83
N MET A 123 -25.96 -2.60 -22.99
CA MET A 123 -25.78 -1.31 -22.29
C MET A 123 -24.64 -1.33 -21.26
N ALA A 124 -24.41 -2.46 -20.58
CA ALA A 124 -23.30 -2.61 -19.65
C ALA A 124 -21.95 -2.56 -20.38
N LEU A 125 -21.83 -3.20 -21.55
CA LEU A 125 -20.60 -3.21 -22.35
C LEU A 125 -20.19 -1.82 -22.86
N ARG A 126 -21.16 -0.95 -23.18
CA ARG A 126 -20.89 0.43 -23.60
C ARG A 126 -20.28 1.32 -22.51
N VAL A 127 -20.29 0.86 -21.25
CA VAL A 127 -19.73 1.64 -20.13
C VAL A 127 -18.20 1.63 -20.17
N ARG A 128 -17.61 2.83 -20.33
CA ARG A 128 -16.16 3.02 -20.32
C ARG A 128 -15.52 2.80 -18.94
N ASN A 129 -16.19 3.18 -17.86
CA ASN A 129 -15.65 3.04 -16.51
C ASN A 129 -15.75 1.58 -16.02
N PRO A 130 -14.63 0.86 -15.78
CA PRO A 130 -14.65 -0.57 -15.46
C PRO A 130 -15.41 -0.89 -14.17
N LYS A 131 -15.36 -0.01 -13.16
CA LYS A 131 -16.09 -0.20 -11.89
C LYS A 131 -17.60 -0.13 -12.08
N GLN A 132 -18.07 0.80 -12.91
CA GLN A 132 -19.50 0.91 -13.22
C GLN A 132 -19.95 -0.23 -14.13
N ARG A 133 -19.08 -0.67 -15.06
CA ARG A 133 -19.34 -1.83 -15.91
C ARG A 133 -19.59 -3.09 -15.09
N LEU A 134 -18.71 -3.40 -14.12
CA LEU A 134 -18.89 -4.55 -13.22
C LEU A 134 -20.23 -4.49 -12.47
N ARG A 135 -20.61 -3.30 -11.96
CA ARG A 135 -21.88 -3.12 -11.24
C ARG A 135 -23.09 -3.39 -12.13
N ARG A 136 -23.12 -2.84 -13.35
CA ARG A 136 -24.24 -3.06 -14.30
C ARG A 136 -24.30 -4.51 -14.75
N MET A 137 -23.14 -5.13 -14.99
CA MET A 137 -23.08 -6.56 -15.36
C MET A 137 -23.64 -7.43 -14.23
N TYR A 138 -23.24 -7.15 -12.99
CA TYR A 138 -23.80 -7.81 -11.80
C TYR A 138 -25.31 -7.63 -11.65
N GLU A 139 -25.85 -6.43 -11.93
CA GLU A 139 -27.29 -6.17 -11.88
C GLU A 139 -28.08 -7.03 -12.91
N CYS A 140 -27.47 -7.36 -14.05
CA CYS A 140 -28.03 -8.28 -15.04
C CYS A 140 -27.98 -9.74 -14.58
N CYS A 141 -26.88 -10.15 -13.93
CA CYS A 141 -26.72 -11.53 -13.45
C CYS A 141 -27.56 -11.86 -12.22
N ARG A 142 -27.82 -10.89 -11.33
CA ARG A 142 -28.47 -11.12 -10.02
C ARG A 142 -29.86 -11.77 -10.10
N THR A 143 -30.60 -11.54 -11.19
CA THR A 143 -31.95 -12.11 -11.37
C THR A 143 -31.92 -13.56 -11.84
N ARG A 144 -30.77 -14.05 -12.34
CA ARG A 144 -30.64 -15.39 -12.91
C ARG A 144 -30.30 -16.41 -11.83
N SER A 145 -31.13 -17.43 -11.69
CA SER A 145 -30.94 -18.54 -10.74
C SER A 145 -30.51 -19.85 -11.38
N VAL A 146 -30.41 -19.89 -12.70
CA VAL A 146 -30.00 -21.06 -13.49
C VAL A 146 -29.05 -20.59 -14.58
N CYS A 147 -27.99 -21.36 -14.83
CA CYS A 147 -27.11 -21.14 -15.96
C CYS A 147 -27.79 -21.70 -17.22
N ALA A 148 -28.10 -20.85 -18.21
CA ALA A 148 -28.81 -21.28 -19.42
C ALA A 148 -28.02 -22.38 -20.15
N ALA A 149 -28.50 -23.62 -20.14
CA ALA A 149 -27.94 -24.69 -20.96
C ALA A 149 -28.33 -24.45 -22.42
N ASP A 150 -27.43 -24.74 -23.35
CA ASP A 150 -27.84 -24.91 -24.74
C ASP A 150 -28.65 -26.21 -24.82
N THR A 151 -29.97 -26.13 -24.96
CA THR A 151 -30.70 -27.23 -25.58
C THR A 151 -30.38 -27.23 -27.07
N PRO A 152 -29.99 -28.38 -27.67
CA PRO A 152 -30.11 -28.53 -29.11
C PRO A 152 -31.55 -28.15 -29.50
N PRO A 153 -31.78 -27.45 -30.62
CA PRO A 153 -33.14 -27.23 -31.08
C PRO A 153 -33.81 -28.61 -31.28
N GLU A 154 -34.80 -28.93 -30.45
CA GLU A 154 -35.76 -30.00 -30.75
C GLU A 154 -36.50 -29.58 -32.03
N GLY A 155 -36.29 -30.33 -33.12
CA GLY A 155 -36.94 -30.06 -34.40
C GLY A 155 -36.10 -30.19 -35.66
N THR A 156 -35.02 -30.99 -35.66
CA THR A 156 -34.50 -31.58 -36.90
C THR A 156 -34.64 -33.07 -36.76
N GLU A 157 -35.79 -33.56 -37.21
CA GLU A 157 -35.98 -34.98 -37.53
C GLU A 157 -34.92 -35.41 -38.53
N ASP A 158 -34.56 -36.68 -38.42
CA ASP A 158 -33.56 -37.39 -39.19
C ASP A 158 -33.66 -37.12 -40.70
N GLY A 159 -32.52 -36.79 -41.30
CA GLY A 159 -32.43 -36.55 -42.75
C GLY A 159 -31.01 -36.21 -43.17
N ALA A 160 -30.06 -37.12 -42.91
CA ALA A 160 -28.76 -37.08 -43.54
C ALA A 160 -28.93 -37.36 -45.05
N ASP A 161 -28.76 -36.35 -45.89
CA ASP A 161 -28.54 -36.52 -47.33
C ASP A 161 -27.11 -36.04 -47.65
N PRO A 162 -26.16 -36.93 -47.99
CA PRO A 162 -24.76 -36.59 -48.16
C PRO A 162 -24.48 -36.26 -49.63
N THR A 163 -24.89 -35.10 -50.11
CA THR A 163 -24.44 -34.60 -51.42
C THR A 163 -24.54 -33.07 -51.50
N ASN A 164 -23.43 -32.38 -51.25
CA ASN A 164 -22.97 -31.19 -51.99
C ASN A 164 -21.70 -30.61 -51.32
N PRO A 165 -20.50 -30.83 -51.90
CA PRO A 165 -19.28 -30.16 -51.50
C PRO A 165 -19.05 -29.01 -52.48
N ASP A 166 -19.61 -27.82 -52.19
CA ASP A 166 -19.19 -26.49 -52.68
C ASP A 166 -20.40 -25.54 -52.60
N GLY A 167 -20.38 -24.61 -51.63
CA GLY A 167 -21.45 -23.63 -51.44
C GLY A 167 -20.98 -22.52 -50.49
N GLU A 168 -20.86 -21.32 -51.06
CA GLU A 168 -20.22 -20.13 -50.52
C GLU A 168 -20.85 -19.59 -49.22
N ASP A 169 -20.01 -19.12 -48.31
CA ASP A 169 -20.38 -18.48 -47.04
C ASP A 169 -21.17 -17.18 -47.29
N PHE A 170 -22.51 -17.25 -47.21
CA PHE A 170 -23.37 -16.09 -47.04
C PHE A 170 -23.47 -15.74 -45.56
N ASP A 171 -22.93 -14.57 -45.19
CA ASP A 171 -23.07 -13.91 -43.88
C ASP A 171 -24.55 -13.65 -43.54
N ASP A 172 -25.17 -14.54 -42.76
CA ASP A 172 -26.44 -14.30 -42.08
C ASP A 172 -26.20 -13.50 -40.76
N PRO A 173 -26.74 -12.27 -40.60
CA PRO A 173 -26.51 -11.44 -39.41
C PRO A 173 -27.17 -11.97 -38.12
N GLU A 174 -27.99 -13.03 -38.18
CA GLU A 174 -28.75 -13.55 -37.04
C GLU A 174 -28.22 -14.86 -36.43
N ARG A 175 -26.95 -15.22 -36.68
CA ARG A 175 -26.28 -16.28 -35.91
C ARG A 175 -26.10 -15.81 -34.46
N LYS A 176 -27.14 -16.01 -33.63
CA LYS A 176 -27.16 -15.77 -32.18
C LYS A 176 -25.85 -16.33 -31.63
N VAL A 177 -24.99 -15.47 -31.07
CA VAL A 177 -23.74 -15.91 -30.43
C VAL A 177 -24.14 -16.75 -29.22
N ARG A 178 -24.21 -18.07 -29.39
CA ARG A 178 -24.60 -19.03 -28.36
C ARG A 178 -23.42 -19.24 -27.43
N ARG A 179 -23.43 -18.59 -26.27
CA ARG A 179 -22.49 -18.90 -25.18
C ARG A 179 -23.13 -19.95 -24.29
N GLY A 180 -22.89 -21.22 -24.61
CA GLY A 180 -23.48 -22.34 -23.86
C GLY A 180 -23.22 -22.29 -22.36
N GLY A 181 -24.25 -22.56 -21.57
CA GLY A 181 -24.13 -22.79 -20.14
C GLY A 181 -24.28 -24.26 -19.78
N CYS A 182 -24.16 -24.56 -18.49
CA CYS A 182 -24.14 -25.94 -17.98
C CYS A 182 -25.44 -26.37 -17.31
N GLY A 183 -26.52 -25.57 -17.35
CA GLY A 183 -27.81 -25.92 -16.73
C GLY A 183 -27.84 -25.84 -15.20
N ALA A 184 -26.69 -25.62 -14.55
CA ALA A 184 -26.57 -25.67 -13.10
C ALA A 184 -27.38 -24.56 -12.40
N THR A 185 -28.05 -24.93 -11.31
CA THR A 185 -28.71 -23.98 -10.39
C THR A 185 -27.67 -23.15 -9.65
N GLN A 186 -27.94 -21.84 -9.52
CA GLN A 186 -27.04 -20.90 -8.89
C GLN A 186 -27.42 -20.70 -7.42
N PRO A 187 -26.49 -20.87 -6.48
CA PRO A 187 -26.76 -20.58 -5.08
C PRO A 187 -26.84 -19.07 -4.83
N LYS A 188 -27.58 -18.70 -3.80
CA LYS A 188 -27.56 -17.33 -3.28
C LYS A 188 -26.38 -17.18 -2.33
N TYR A 189 -25.41 -16.36 -2.71
CA TYR A 189 -24.28 -16.04 -1.85
C TYR A 189 -24.61 -14.92 -0.86
N THR A 190 -24.27 -15.08 0.41
CA THR A 190 -24.31 -14.02 1.44
C THR A 190 -22.97 -13.94 2.17
N ILE A 191 -22.66 -12.79 2.77
CA ILE A 191 -21.48 -12.62 3.63
C ILE A 191 -21.96 -12.71 5.07
N ASP A 192 -21.32 -13.58 5.85
CA ASP A 192 -21.51 -13.70 7.29
C ASP A 192 -20.15 -13.48 7.99
N GLY A 193 -19.93 -12.28 8.49
CA GLY A 193 -18.63 -11.85 9.04
C GLY A 193 -17.49 -11.97 8.01
N MET A 194 -16.60 -12.94 8.23
CA MET A 194 -15.46 -13.25 7.36
C MET A 194 -15.71 -14.44 6.41
N LYS A 195 -16.91 -15.02 6.44
CA LYS A 195 -17.29 -16.20 5.67
C LYS A 195 -18.23 -15.82 4.53
N ILE A 196 -18.19 -16.62 3.47
CA ILE A 196 -19.18 -16.58 2.39
C ILE A 196 -20.07 -17.81 2.56
N MET A 197 -21.38 -17.61 2.65
CA MET A 197 -22.37 -18.69 2.73
C MET A 197 -23.09 -18.81 1.39
N ALA A 198 -23.28 -20.03 0.91
CA ALA A 198 -24.05 -20.36 -0.28
C ALA A 198 -25.34 -21.07 0.13
N GLU A 199 -26.48 -20.49 -0.26
CA GLU A 199 -27.80 -21.09 -0.05
C GLU A 199 -28.32 -21.66 -1.37
N PHE A 200 -28.46 -22.99 -1.44
CA PHE A 200 -29.04 -23.68 -2.59
C PHE A 200 -30.56 -23.80 -2.41
N LYS A 201 -31.32 -23.37 -3.42
CA LYS A 201 -32.78 -23.56 -3.43
C LYS A 201 -33.12 -24.99 -3.84
N ALA A 202 -34.10 -25.59 -3.17
CA ALA A 202 -34.68 -26.86 -3.59
C ALA A 202 -35.24 -26.74 -5.02
N PRO A 203 -35.09 -27.78 -5.88
CA PRO A 203 -35.76 -27.82 -7.16
C PRO A 203 -37.28 -27.82 -6.93
N LYS A 204 -38.02 -26.93 -7.60
CA LYS A 204 -39.49 -27.01 -7.63
C LYS A 204 -39.87 -28.19 -8.51
N ARG A 205 -40.13 -29.38 -7.95
CA ARG A 205 -40.82 -30.45 -8.68
C ARG A 205 -42.32 -30.16 -8.74
N GLY A 206 -42.94 -30.49 -9.87
CA GLY A 206 -44.38 -30.35 -10.09
C GLY A 206 -45.16 -31.42 -9.31
N ARG A 207 -46.14 -30.96 -8.54
CA ARG A 207 -47.34 -31.57 -7.91
C ARG A 207 -47.51 -33.08 -7.62
N ASN A 208 -46.67 -34.03 -8.02
CA ASN A 208 -47.05 -35.46 -7.96
C ASN A 208 -46.20 -36.42 -7.11
N ASP A 209 -45.13 -35.99 -6.42
CA ASP A 209 -44.38 -36.89 -5.52
C ASP A 209 -44.36 -36.31 -4.10
N MET A 210 -45.31 -36.72 -3.25
CA MET A 210 -45.58 -36.15 -1.93
C MET A 210 -44.94 -36.93 -0.75
N GLU A 211 -44.03 -37.88 -1.00
CA GLU A 211 -43.58 -38.81 0.05
C GLU A 211 -42.08 -38.74 0.41
N GLU A 212 -41.26 -37.88 -0.23
CA GLU A 212 -39.83 -37.73 0.09
C GLU A 212 -39.45 -36.35 0.68
N GLU A 213 -40.40 -35.60 1.25
CA GLU A 213 -40.11 -34.29 1.86
C GLU A 213 -39.46 -34.37 3.26
N GLU A 214 -39.38 -35.54 3.90
CA GLU A 214 -39.07 -35.64 5.33
C GLU A 214 -37.58 -35.77 5.74
N GLN A 215 -36.60 -35.77 4.81
CA GLN A 215 -35.21 -36.09 5.21
C GLN A 215 -34.09 -35.22 4.63
N ILE A 216 -34.31 -33.91 4.43
CA ILE A 216 -33.18 -32.98 4.20
C ILE A 216 -33.30 -31.81 5.17
N GLU A 217 -32.48 -31.83 6.23
CA GLU A 217 -32.44 -30.79 7.25
C GLU A 217 -32.19 -29.39 6.63
N PRO A 218 -32.75 -28.30 7.21
CA PRO A 218 -32.50 -26.92 6.76
C PRO A 218 -31.01 -26.52 6.76
N THR A 219 -30.21 -27.22 7.56
CA THR A 219 -28.76 -27.07 7.76
C THR A 219 -27.96 -27.42 6.51
N GLU A 220 -28.40 -28.40 5.71
CA GLU A 220 -27.69 -28.83 4.49
C GLU A 220 -27.85 -27.82 3.34
N ARG A 221 -28.87 -26.95 3.40
CA ARG A 221 -29.14 -25.96 2.35
C ARG A 221 -28.20 -24.76 2.38
N LYS A 222 -27.58 -24.48 3.53
CA LYS A 222 -26.62 -23.38 3.73
C LYS A 222 -25.23 -23.92 3.90
N GLN A 223 -24.46 -23.92 2.81
CA GLN A 223 -23.08 -24.39 2.81
C GLN A 223 -22.10 -23.24 2.96
N GLN A 224 -21.11 -23.39 3.85
CA GLN A 224 -19.97 -22.45 3.89
C GLN A 224 -19.06 -22.66 2.68
N MET A 225 -18.80 -21.58 1.95
CA MET A 225 -17.89 -21.56 0.81
C MET A 225 -16.47 -21.31 1.27
N TRP A 226 -15.64 -22.36 1.26
CA TRP A 226 -14.22 -22.23 1.53
C TRP A 226 -13.49 -21.50 0.39
N PRO A 227 -12.41 -20.75 0.69
CA PRO A 227 -11.65 -20.03 -0.32
C PRO A 227 -11.10 -20.93 -1.43
N ASP A 228 -10.77 -22.20 -1.14
CA ASP A 228 -10.36 -23.21 -2.12
C ASP A 228 -11.37 -23.38 -3.26
N ARG A 229 -12.64 -23.55 -2.89
CA ARG A 229 -13.73 -23.74 -3.84
C ARG A 229 -13.94 -22.47 -4.66
N VAL A 230 -13.89 -21.31 -4.01
CA VAL A 230 -14.02 -20.01 -4.69
C VAL A 230 -12.86 -19.80 -5.67
N LEU A 231 -11.63 -20.11 -5.27
CA LEU A 231 -10.45 -19.99 -6.10
C LEU A 231 -10.56 -20.83 -7.38
N SER A 232 -11.02 -22.08 -7.27
CA SER A 232 -11.27 -22.94 -8.42
C SER A 232 -12.32 -22.39 -9.38
N ILE A 233 -13.32 -21.64 -8.88
CA ILE A 233 -14.30 -20.95 -9.73
C ILE A 233 -13.63 -19.76 -10.42
N LEU A 234 -12.92 -18.92 -9.68
CA LEU A 234 -12.29 -17.70 -10.21
C LEU A 234 -11.18 -18.00 -11.22
N LYS A 235 -10.39 -19.08 -11.01
CA LYS A 235 -9.35 -19.53 -11.96
C LYS A 235 -9.91 -20.01 -13.30
N ARG A 236 -11.14 -20.54 -13.31
CA ARG A 236 -11.80 -21.03 -14.53
C ARG A 236 -12.44 -19.92 -15.38
N ILE A 237 -12.45 -18.66 -14.91
CA ILE A 237 -12.94 -17.51 -15.68
C ILE A 237 -11.94 -17.23 -16.81
N SER A 238 -12.43 -17.10 -18.04
CA SER A 238 -11.60 -16.75 -19.20
C SER A 238 -11.14 -15.29 -19.15
N ASP A 239 -10.05 -14.98 -19.85
CA ASP A 239 -9.53 -13.61 -19.89
C ASP A 239 -10.51 -12.66 -20.61
N GLU A 240 -11.21 -13.15 -21.63
CA GLU A 240 -12.32 -12.42 -22.28
C GLU A 240 -13.44 -12.07 -21.30
N ASP A 241 -13.87 -13.04 -20.47
CA ASP A 241 -14.92 -12.80 -19.48
C ASP A 241 -14.46 -11.83 -18.39
N CYS A 242 -13.18 -11.84 -18.04
CA CYS A 242 -12.59 -10.84 -17.14
C CYS A 242 -12.73 -9.43 -17.72
N GLU A 243 -12.39 -9.25 -19.00
CA GLU A 243 -12.52 -7.95 -19.67
C GLU A 243 -13.97 -7.50 -19.75
N LEU A 244 -14.90 -8.38 -20.11
CA LEU A 244 -16.34 -8.10 -20.15
C LEU A 244 -16.87 -7.64 -18.77
N LEU A 245 -16.40 -8.26 -17.69
CA LEU A 245 -16.75 -7.89 -16.31
C LEU A 245 -16.15 -6.54 -15.88
N GLY A 246 -15.20 -5.97 -16.62
CA GLY A 246 -14.51 -4.73 -16.19
C GLY A 246 -13.25 -4.97 -15.38
N LEU A 247 -12.67 -6.17 -15.46
CA LEU A 247 -11.39 -6.50 -14.85
C LEU A 247 -10.29 -6.51 -15.93
N ASN A 248 -9.05 -6.36 -15.50
CA ASN A 248 -7.90 -6.43 -16.38
C ASN A 248 -7.18 -7.77 -16.14
N PRO A 249 -7.03 -8.64 -17.15
CA PRO A 249 -6.42 -9.96 -16.96
C PRO A 249 -4.95 -9.88 -16.53
N LYS A 250 -4.23 -8.81 -16.89
CA LYS A 250 -2.80 -8.64 -16.57
C LYS A 250 -2.55 -8.11 -15.16
N TYR A 251 -3.35 -7.15 -14.70
CA TYR A 251 -3.08 -6.42 -13.45
C TYR A 251 -4.11 -6.68 -12.34
N GLY A 252 -5.20 -7.38 -12.61
CA GLY A 252 -6.31 -7.52 -11.67
C GLY A 252 -7.17 -8.73 -11.96
N ARG A 253 -6.52 -9.89 -12.18
CA ARG A 253 -7.20 -11.15 -12.44
C ARG A 253 -8.00 -11.60 -11.20
N PRO A 254 -9.23 -12.12 -11.35
CA PRO A 254 -10.11 -12.50 -10.23
C PRO A 254 -9.48 -13.43 -9.18
N ASP A 255 -8.66 -14.38 -9.61
CA ASP A 255 -7.98 -15.36 -8.76
C ASP A 255 -6.98 -14.71 -7.78
N SER A 256 -6.40 -13.57 -8.18
CA SER A 256 -5.46 -12.79 -7.37
C SER A 256 -6.13 -12.08 -6.18
N PHE A 257 -7.46 -12.04 -6.11
CA PHE A 257 -8.17 -11.51 -4.94
C PHE A 257 -8.17 -12.46 -3.74
N ILE A 258 -7.80 -13.73 -3.94
CA ILE A 258 -7.67 -14.73 -2.89
C ILE A 258 -6.19 -14.91 -2.57
N LEU A 259 -5.86 -14.81 -1.28
CA LEU A 259 -4.49 -14.92 -0.81
C LEU A 259 -4.09 -16.39 -0.80
N GLN A 260 -3.22 -16.79 -1.72
CA GLN A 260 -2.50 -18.07 -1.68
C GLN A 260 -1.13 -17.88 -1.02
N VAL A 261 -0.48 -16.76 -1.33
CA VAL A 261 0.83 -16.37 -0.78
C VAL A 261 0.69 -15.01 -0.12
N LEU A 262 1.18 -14.88 1.10
CA LEU A 262 1.18 -13.61 1.84
C LEU A 262 2.54 -12.92 1.67
N PRO A 263 2.60 -11.69 1.10
CA PRO A 263 3.85 -10.94 1.05
C PRO A 263 4.21 -10.44 2.45
N VAL A 264 5.43 -10.74 2.88
CA VAL A 264 5.97 -10.31 4.17
C VAL A 264 6.75 -9.02 3.97
N PRO A 265 6.32 -7.90 4.59
CA PRO A 265 7.01 -6.63 4.44
C PRO A 265 8.39 -6.66 5.10
N PRO A 266 9.38 -5.92 4.57
CA PRO A 266 10.72 -5.88 5.13
C PRO A 266 10.79 -5.07 6.44
N PRO A 267 11.87 -5.23 7.23
CA PRO A 267 12.07 -4.52 8.50
C PRO A 267 11.89 -2.99 8.46
N PRO A 268 12.26 -2.23 7.39
CA PRO A 268 11.99 -0.79 7.31
C PRO A 268 10.50 -0.41 7.39
N VAL A 269 9.59 -1.31 7.00
CA VAL A 269 8.13 -1.09 7.11
C VAL A 269 7.61 -1.41 8.52
N ARG A 270 8.29 -2.30 9.24
CA ARG A 270 7.97 -2.78 10.60
C ARG A 270 9.19 -2.63 11.53
N PRO A 271 9.58 -1.40 11.85
CA PRO A 271 10.82 -1.14 12.57
C PRO A 271 10.76 -1.65 14.01
N SER A 272 11.82 -2.27 14.48
CA SER A 272 12.02 -2.62 15.89
C SER A 272 12.66 -1.46 16.65
N VAL A 273 12.31 -1.32 17.93
CA VAL A 273 12.87 -0.31 18.83
C VAL A 273 13.67 -1.01 19.91
N MET A 274 14.95 -0.67 20.02
CA MET A 274 15.82 -1.15 21.10
C MET A 274 15.76 -0.15 22.27
N MET A 275 15.21 -0.56 23.43
CA MET A 275 15.11 0.30 24.63
C MET A 275 16.35 0.19 25.55
N SER A 276 17.23 -0.78 25.30
CA SER A 276 18.56 -0.95 25.90
C SER A 276 19.33 -2.03 25.12
N SER A 277 20.59 -2.32 25.45
CA SER A 277 21.45 -3.27 24.71
C SER A 277 20.89 -4.69 24.57
N SER A 278 19.87 -5.08 25.35
CA SER A 278 19.31 -6.44 25.32
C SER A 278 17.79 -6.50 25.07
N ALA A 279 17.01 -5.47 25.43
CA ALA A 279 15.55 -5.50 25.27
C ALA A 279 15.11 -4.89 23.93
N ARG A 280 14.57 -5.74 23.04
CA ARG A 280 13.96 -5.35 21.76
C ARG A 280 12.44 -5.33 21.86
N SER A 281 11.84 -4.20 21.50
CA SER A 281 10.40 -4.07 21.32
C SER A 281 10.08 -4.09 19.83
N GLU A 282 9.40 -5.14 19.40
CA GLU A 282 9.06 -5.36 17.99
C GLU A 282 7.75 -4.65 17.60
N ASP A 283 7.60 -4.37 16.31
CA ASP A 283 6.43 -3.69 15.77
C ASP A 283 5.15 -4.54 15.85
N ASP A 284 4.00 -3.87 15.95
CA ASP A 284 2.65 -4.47 15.94
C ASP A 284 2.43 -5.44 14.77
N LEU A 285 2.95 -5.12 13.57
CA LEU A 285 2.83 -6.00 12.40
C LEU A 285 3.69 -7.26 12.54
N THR A 286 4.88 -7.14 13.14
CA THR A 286 5.74 -8.31 13.40
C THR A 286 5.04 -9.28 14.35
N TYR A 287 4.42 -8.78 15.43
CA TYR A 287 3.66 -9.62 16.36
C TYR A 287 2.52 -10.36 15.66
N GLN A 288 1.77 -9.68 14.80
CA GLN A 288 0.68 -10.31 14.06
C GLN A 288 1.17 -11.34 13.05
N LEU A 289 2.28 -11.07 12.35
CA LEU A 289 2.91 -12.03 11.43
C LEU A 289 3.40 -13.28 12.16
N VAL A 290 3.96 -13.15 13.37
CA VAL A 290 4.33 -14.30 14.21
C VAL A 290 3.11 -15.19 14.48
N MET A 291 1.95 -14.60 14.81
CA MET A 291 0.72 -15.35 15.04
C MET A 291 0.23 -16.06 13.78
N ILE A 292 0.28 -15.39 12.62
CA ILE A 292 -0.09 -15.98 11.34
C ILE A 292 0.82 -17.18 11.01
N ILE A 293 2.14 -17.03 11.15
CA ILE A 293 3.10 -18.11 10.84
C ILE A 293 2.90 -19.30 11.76
N ARG A 294 2.76 -19.07 13.07
CA ARG A 294 2.52 -20.15 14.05
C ARG A 294 1.23 -20.92 13.74
N GLN A 295 0.16 -20.20 13.44
CA GLN A 295 -1.12 -20.82 13.12
C GLN A 295 -1.06 -21.56 11.78
N ASN A 296 -0.36 -21.03 10.78
CA ASN A 296 -0.16 -21.68 9.49
C ASN A 296 0.65 -22.98 9.64
N GLU A 297 1.75 -22.95 10.41
CA GLU A 297 2.56 -24.14 10.71
C GLU A 297 1.76 -25.18 11.52
N TYR A 298 0.95 -24.72 12.47
CA TYR A 298 0.06 -25.59 13.25
C TYR A 298 -0.94 -26.31 12.34
N VAL A 299 -1.65 -25.60 11.48
CA VAL A 299 -2.59 -26.20 10.50
C VAL A 299 -1.86 -27.19 9.59
N LYS A 300 -0.67 -26.84 9.09
CA LYS A 300 0.17 -27.74 8.25
C LYS A 300 0.45 -29.07 8.94
N LYS A 301 0.82 -29.04 10.23
CA LYS A 301 1.11 -30.23 11.02
C LYS A 301 -0.16 -31.05 11.29
N GLN A 302 -1.29 -30.39 11.58
CA GLN A 302 -2.55 -31.11 11.83
C GLN A 302 -3.12 -31.77 10.59
N GLU A 303 -2.94 -31.17 9.40
CA GLU A 303 -3.28 -31.83 8.14
C GLU A 303 -2.38 -33.03 7.86
N ALA A 304 -1.07 -32.91 8.09
CA ALA A 304 -0.12 -34.01 7.91
C ALA A 304 -0.38 -35.19 8.87
N ASN A 305 -0.84 -34.90 10.10
CA ASN A 305 -1.20 -35.91 11.09
C ASN A 305 -2.57 -36.56 10.83
N GLY A 306 -3.32 -36.12 9.82
CA GLY A 306 -4.63 -36.67 9.47
C GLY A 306 -5.72 -36.37 10.50
N MET A 307 -5.70 -35.20 11.14
CA MET A 307 -6.75 -34.80 12.09
C MET A 307 -8.14 -34.71 11.43
N ALA A 308 -9.18 -34.82 12.25
CA ALA A 308 -10.57 -34.67 11.81
C ALA A 308 -10.83 -33.31 11.14
N ALA A 309 -11.62 -33.32 10.06
CA ALA A 309 -11.88 -32.15 9.23
C ALA A 309 -12.53 -30.97 9.99
N HIS A 310 -13.37 -31.25 11.00
CA HIS A 310 -13.98 -30.19 11.83
C HIS A 310 -12.92 -29.38 12.58
N VAL A 311 -11.92 -30.06 13.17
CA VAL A 311 -10.85 -29.39 13.92
C VAL A 311 -10.02 -28.52 12.99
N ILE A 312 -9.67 -29.02 11.80
CA ILE A 312 -8.93 -28.26 10.78
C ILE A 312 -9.72 -27.00 10.38
N ASN A 313 -11.03 -27.14 10.17
CA ASN A 313 -11.91 -26.03 9.81
C ASN A 313 -11.96 -24.93 10.89
N ASP A 314 -11.95 -25.28 12.17
CA ASP A 314 -11.89 -24.30 13.26
C ASP A 314 -10.54 -23.58 13.28
N GLN A 315 -9.45 -24.30 13.05
CA GLN A 315 -8.11 -23.72 13.00
C GLN A 315 -7.89 -22.81 11.78
N LEU A 316 -8.50 -23.14 10.64
CA LEU A 316 -8.52 -22.30 9.44
C LEU A 316 -9.29 -20.99 9.69
N GLN A 317 -10.37 -21.02 10.48
CA GLN A 317 -11.10 -19.79 10.85
C GLN A 317 -10.25 -18.86 11.72
N ILE A 318 -9.47 -19.42 12.65
CA ILE A 318 -8.52 -18.65 13.45
C ILE A 318 -7.44 -18.03 12.56
N LEU A 319 -6.91 -18.79 11.59
CA LEU A 319 -5.93 -18.26 10.63
C LEU A 319 -6.51 -17.12 9.78
N GLN A 320 -7.74 -17.29 9.28
CA GLN A 320 -8.47 -16.25 8.55
C GLN A 320 -8.68 -14.98 9.40
N PHE A 321 -8.96 -15.12 10.69
CA PHE A 321 -9.07 -14.00 11.62
C PHE A 321 -7.75 -13.25 11.80
N TYR A 322 -6.62 -13.96 11.97
CA TYR A 322 -5.31 -13.31 12.10
C TYR A 322 -4.90 -12.57 10.82
N ILE A 323 -5.18 -13.13 9.65
CA ILE A 323 -4.92 -12.47 8.35
C ILE A 323 -5.85 -11.26 8.18
N ALA A 324 -7.13 -11.37 8.54
CA ALA A 324 -8.07 -10.26 8.43
C ALA A 324 -7.64 -9.08 9.32
N THR A 325 -7.32 -9.33 10.59
CA THR A 325 -6.88 -8.32 11.57
C THR A 325 -5.52 -7.69 11.24
N TYR A 326 -4.65 -8.41 10.53
CA TYR A 326 -3.41 -7.86 9.99
C TYR A 326 -3.66 -6.72 8.99
N PHE A 327 -4.64 -6.89 8.09
CA PHE A 327 -5.01 -5.84 7.13
C PHE A 327 -5.90 -4.78 7.76
N ASP A 328 -6.96 -5.18 8.46
CA ASP A 328 -7.93 -4.28 9.09
C ASP A 328 -8.43 -4.86 10.43
N ASN A 329 -8.17 -4.16 11.53
CA ASN A 329 -8.52 -4.59 12.88
C ASN A 329 -9.85 -3.95 13.36
N ASP A 330 -10.41 -3.02 12.59
CA ASP A 330 -11.66 -2.31 12.92
C ASP A 330 -12.86 -2.90 12.17
N LEU A 331 -12.91 -4.23 12.05
CA LEU A 331 -14.01 -4.93 11.38
C LEU A 331 -15.29 -4.92 12.23
N PRO A 332 -16.45 -4.59 11.65
CA PRO A 332 -17.71 -4.56 12.39
C PRO A 332 -18.13 -5.98 12.81
N GLY A 333 -18.51 -6.15 14.07
CA GLY A 333 -19.04 -7.41 14.60
C GLY A 333 -17.98 -8.49 14.86
N GLN A 334 -16.68 -8.16 14.81
CA GLN A 334 -15.58 -9.07 15.14
C GLN A 334 -14.78 -8.55 16.34
N PRO A 335 -14.23 -9.44 17.18
CA PRO A 335 -13.37 -9.02 18.28
C PRO A 335 -12.09 -8.37 17.75
N ARG A 336 -11.62 -7.33 18.43
CA ARG A 336 -10.36 -6.65 18.08
C ARG A 336 -9.17 -7.44 18.58
N ALA A 337 -8.16 -7.62 17.73
CA ALA A 337 -6.89 -8.19 18.15
C ALA A 337 -6.15 -7.16 19.03
N THR A 338 -5.78 -7.58 20.25
CA THR A 338 -5.07 -6.78 21.23
C THR A 338 -3.68 -7.38 21.51
N GLN A 339 -2.75 -6.51 21.89
CA GLN A 339 -1.49 -6.95 22.50
C GLN A 339 -1.75 -7.54 23.90
N ARG A 340 -0.71 -8.14 24.50
CA ARG A 340 -0.72 -8.58 25.91
C ARG A 340 -1.11 -7.47 26.90
N SER A 341 -0.88 -6.21 26.53
CA SER A 341 -1.23 -5.01 27.30
C SER A 341 -2.70 -4.59 27.19
N GLY A 342 -3.52 -5.28 26.37
CA GLY A 342 -4.90 -4.91 26.07
C GLY A 342 -5.05 -3.79 25.03
N ARG A 343 -3.94 -3.14 24.61
CA ARG A 343 -3.96 -2.15 23.53
C ARG A 343 -4.28 -2.82 22.18
N PRO A 344 -5.17 -2.27 21.34
CA PRO A 344 -5.43 -2.82 20.01
C PRO A 344 -4.20 -2.70 19.10
N ILE A 345 -3.95 -3.76 18.33
CA ILE A 345 -2.86 -3.84 17.35
C ILE A 345 -3.14 -2.87 16.20
N LYS A 346 -2.14 -2.08 15.79
CA LYS A 346 -2.25 -1.18 14.63
C LYS A 346 -2.06 -1.94 13.31
N SER A 347 -3.17 -2.22 12.64
CA SER A 347 -3.22 -2.85 11.30
C SER A 347 -2.64 -1.98 10.19
N ILE A 348 -2.44 -2.56 8.99
CA ILE A 348 -1.97 -1.82 7.80
C ILE A 348 -2.96 -0.71 7.44
N CYS A 349 -4.26 -0.99 7.43
CA CYS A 349 -5.27 0.02 7.13
C CYS A 349 -5.25 1.19 8.12
N ALA A 350 -5.10 0.92 9.42
CA ALA A 350 -5.04 1.96 10.44
C ALA A 350 -3.81 2.87 10.29
N ARG A 351 -2.68 2.34 9.79
CA ARG A 351 -1.47 3.14 9.50
C ARG A 351 -1.68 4.10 8.32
N LEU A 352 -2.55 3.75 7.38
CA LEU A 352 -2.85 4.55 6.19
C LEU A 352 -4.00 5.53 6.43
N LYS A 353 -5.09 5.06 7.06
CA LYS A 353 -6.35 5.75 7.28
C LYS A 353 -6.36 6.46 8.63
N ALA A 354 -5.88 7.70 8.69
CA ALA A 354 -6.08 8.59 9.84
C ALA A 354 -5.61 10.01 9.51
N LYS A 355 -5.95 10.98 10.37
CA LYS A 355 -5.35 12.32 10.32
C LYS A 355 -3.83 12.27 10.49
N GLU A 356 -3.37 11.39 11.39
CA GLU A 356 -1.95 11.08 11.63
C GLU A 356 -1.46 9.89 10.78
N GLY A 357 -2.28 9.37 9.86
CA GLY A 357 -1.92 8.27 8.98
C GLY A 357 -0.92 8.70 7.92
N ARG A 358 -0.25 7.75 7.25
CA ARG A 358 0.84 8.04 6.31
C ARG A 358 0.45 8.99 5.16
N ILE A 359 -0.76 8.85 4.61
CA ILE A 359 -1.18 9.66 3.46
C ILE A 359 -1.31 11.13 3.86
N ARG A 360 -2.05 11.44 4.93
CA ARG A 360 -2.26 12.83 5.35
C ARG A 360 -1.10 13.39 6.18
N GLY A 361 -0.56 12.60 7.10
CA GLY A 361 0.44 13.03 8.07
C GLY A 361 1.89 12.96 7.60
N ASN A 362 2.22 12.18 6.56
CA ASN A 362 3.60 12.07 6.08
C ASN A 362 3.77 12.54 4.63
N LEU A 363 2.79 12.25 3.76
CA LEU A 363 2.86 12.65 2.34
C LEU A 363 2.31 14.06 2.12
N MET A 364 1.14 14.40 2.68
CA MET A 364 0.53 15.72 2.49
C MET A 364 1.09 16.81 3.43
N GLY A 365 1.45 16.46 4.66
CA GLY A 365 1.94 17.42 5.66
C GLY A 365 3.15 16.88 6.41
N LYS A 366 4.36 17.12 5.90
CA LYS A 366 5.60 16.64 6.52
C LYS A 366 6.21 17.72 7.41
N ARG A 367 6.90 17.29 8.49
CA ARG A 367 7.85 18.16 9.19
C ARG A 367 9.01 18.47 8.25
N VAL A 368 9.42 19.74 8.21
CA VAL A 368 10.48 20.23 7.34
C VAL A 368 11.64 20.75 8.19
N ASP A 369 12.86 20.44 7.74
CA ASP A 369 14.07 21.04 8.26
C ASP A 369 14.20 22.49 7.78
N PHE A 370 15.14 23.25 8.35
CA PHE A 370 15.40 24.67 8.01
C PHE A 370 14.19 25.60 8.23
N SER A 371 13.41 25.34 9.28
CA SER A 371 12.29 26.19 9.70
C SER A 371 12.44 26.61 11.16
N ALA A 372 11.90 27.78 11.50
CA ALA A 372 11.87 28.30 12.87
C ALA A 372 10.51 28.90 13.20
N ARG A 373 10.18 28.96 14.50
CA ARG A 373 8.93 29.53 15.01
C ARG A 373 9.20 30.29 16.30
N THR A 374 8.78 31.55 16.36
CA THR A 374 8.77 32.36 17.58
C THR A 374 7.56 33.32 17.58
N VAL A 375 7.38 34.07 18.66
CA VAL A 375 6.33 35.08 18.83
C VAL A 375 6.56 36.26 17.88
N ILE A 376 5.48 36.84 17.37
CA ILE A 376 5.50 37.99 16.46
C ILE A 376 5.27 39.28 17.27
N THR A 377 6.04 40.32 16.98
CA THR A 377 5.90 41.67 17.54
C THR A 377 5.80 42.68 16.39
N PRO A 378 4.91 43.70 16.47
CA PRO A 378 4.87 44.75 15.47
C PRO A 378 6.11 45.65 15.56
N ASP A 379 6.61 46.10 14.41
CA ASP A 379 7.67 47.09 14.32
C ASP A 379 7.40 48.09 13.18
N PRO A 380 7.20 49.39 13.48
CA PRO A 380 6.90 50.40 12.46
C PRO A 380 8.12 50.79 11.62
N ASN A 381 9.35 50.48 12.05
CA ASN A 381 10.58 50.91 11.38
C ASN A 381 11.08 49.93 10.31
N ILE A 382 10.38 48.81 10.14
CA ILE A 382 10.72 47.75 9.19
C ILE A 382 9.86 47.93 7.94
N ASN A 383 10.44 47.73 6.75
CA ASN A 383 9.69 47.81 5.49
C ASN A 383 8.63 46.70 5.39
N ILE A 384 7.63 46.88 4.53
CA ILE A 384 6.53 45.92 4.33
C ILE A 384 7.05 44.55 3.87
N ASP A 385 8.13 44.55 3.09
CA ASP A 385 8.75 43.35 2.56
C ASP A 385 9.88 42.80 3.44
N GLU A 386 10.19 43.43 4.57
CA GLU A 386 11.21 42.98 5.52
C GLU A 386 10.59 42.19 6.69
N LEU A 387 11.35 41.22 7.21
CA LEU A 387 11.05 40.45 8.40
C LEU A 387 12.24 40.56 9.36
N GLY A 388 11.96 41.07 10.55
CA GLY A 388 12.93 41.08 11.63
C GLY A 388 13.12 39.67 12.19
N VAL A 389 14.34 39.12 12.07
CA VAL A 389 14.72 37.79 12.55
C VAL A 389 15.69 37.91 13.74
N PRO A 390 15.43 37.21 14.85
CA PRO A 390 16.36 37.09 15.96
C PRO A 390 17.74 36.60 15.56
N TRP A 391 18.80 37.18 16.13
CA TRP A 391 20.18 36.74 15.92
C TRP A 391 20.38 35.26 16.29
N SER A 392 19.72 34.78 17.35
CA SER A 392 19.75 33.36 17.75
C SER A 392 19.15 32.40 16.72
N ILE A 393 18.14 32.85 15.96
CA ILE A 393 17.54 32.08 14.86
C ILE A 393 18.43 32.15 13.61
N ALA A 394 18.97 33.33 13.31
CA ALA A 394 19.86 33.54 12.17
C ALA A 394 21.14 32.70 12.27
N LEU A 395 21.70 32.54 13.47
CA LEU A 395 22.82 31.64 13.73
C LEU A 395 22.44 30.16 13.71
N ASN A 396 21.14 29.82 13.78
CA ASN A 396 20.72 28.42 13.76
C ASN A 396 20.43 27.91 12.36
N LEU A 397 19.68 28.70 11.59
CA LEU A 397 19.33 28.42 10.22
C LEU A 397 20.53 28.65 9.31
N THR A 398 20.66 27.83 8.28
CA THR A 398 21.77 27.90 7.33
C THR A 398 21.26 27.84 5.90
N TYR A 399 22.04 28.43 5.00
CA TYR A 399 21.83 28.39 3.57
C TYR A 399 23.09 27.83 2.89
N PRO A 400 22.97 26.75 2.08
CA PRO A 400 24.11 26.19 1.37
C PRO A 400 24.43 27.07 0.14
N GLU A 401 25.52 27.83 0.22
CA GLU A 401 26.02 28.64 -0.88
C GLU A 401 27.18 27.92 -1.58
N THR A 402 27.16 27.87 -2.92
CA THR A 402 28.24 27.28 -3.71
C THR A 402 29.39 28.27 -3.84
N VAL A 403 30.62 27.80 -3.64
CA VAL A 403 31.84 28.60 -3.78
C VAL A 403 32.09 28.83 -5.27
N THR A 404 32.11 30.11 -5.64
CA THR A 404 32.39 30.64 -6.97
C THR A 404 33.51 31.67 -6.86
N PRO A 405 34.14 32.06 -7.99
CA PRO A 405 35.18 33.09 -7.95
C PRO A 405 34.70 34.44 -7.39
N TYR A 406 33.40 34.73 -7.46
CA TYR A 406 32.83 36.01 -7.02
C TYR A 406 32.58 36.10 -5.51
N ASN A 407 32.29 34.97 -4.85
CA ASN A 407 31.91 34.94 -3.44
C ASN A 407 32.96 34.28 -2.54
N ILE A 408 34.08 33.80 -3.10
CA ILE A 408 35.12 33.08 -2.35
C ILE A 408 35.68 33.89 -1.18
N ASP A 409 35.97 35.18 -1.38
CA ASP A 409 36.51 36.02 -0.30
C ASP A 409 35.49 36.26 0.82
N LYS A 410 34.23 36.48 0.44
CA LYS A 410 33.12 36.64 1.40
C LYS A 410 32.88 35.36 2.20
N LEU A 411 32.88 34.20 1.53
CA LEU A 411 32.71 32.91 2.19
C LEU A 411 33.90 32.57 3.07
N ARG A 412 35.12 32.97 2.69
CA ARG A 412 36.31 32.81 3.53
C ARG A 412 36.18 33.58 4.84
N GLU A 413 35.73 34.85 4.80
CA GLU A 413 35.47 35.63 6.02
C GLU A 413 34.42 34.95 6.92
N LEU A 414 33.33 34.43 6.34
CA LEU A 414 32.28 33.75 7.10
C LEU A 414 32.77 32.45 7.75
N VAL A 415 33.66 31.71 7.08
CA VAL A 415 34.29 30.50 7.63
C VAL A 415 35.28 30.85 8.75
N GLU A 416 36.03 31.95 8.61
CA GLU A 416 36.94 32.45 9.66
C GLU A 416 36.18 32.91 10.90
N ASN A 417 35.04 33.59 10.73
CA ASN A 417 34.13 33.94 11.83
C ASN A 417 33.55 32.70 12.54
N GLY A 418 33.49 31.57 11.82
CA GLY A 418 33.07 30.28 12.37
C GLY A 418 31.59 30.20 12.79
N PRO A 419 31.22 29.18 13.59
CA PRO A 419 29.84 28.92 13.99
C PRO A 419 29.35 29.83 15.12
N HIS A 420 30.25 30.49 15.85
CA HIS A 420 29.94 31.44 16.91
C HIS A 420 30.63 32.78 16.61
N PRO A 421 30.09 33.57 15.66
CA PRO A 421 30.69 34.83 15.26
C PRO A 421 30.57 35.88 16.37
N PRO A 422 31.40 36.94 16.34
CA PRO A 422 31.24 38.08 17.23
C PRO A 422 29.87 38.75 17.05
N PRO A 423 29.35 39.42 18.10
CA PRO A 423 28.01 40.02 18.07
C PRO A 423 27.81 40.95 16.88
N GLY A 424 26.70 40.78 16.15
CA GLY A 424 26.39 41.58 14.96
C GLY A 424 27.00 41.09 13.64
N LYS A 425 27.90 40.09 13.68
CA LYS A 425 28.37 39.38 12.48
C LYS A 425 27.70 38.02 12.32
N THR A 426 27.74 37.52 11.09
CA THR A 426 27.31 36.17 10.70
C THR A 426 28.53 35.33 10.35
N GLY A 427 28.33 34.01 10.27
CA GLY A 427 29.41 33.05 10.06
C GLY A 427 28.90 31.82 9.31
N ALA A 428 29.56 30.68 9.49
CA ALA A 428 29.19 29.43 8.86
C ALA A 428 29.26 28.24 9.82
N LYS A 429 28.49 27.19 9.54
CA LYS A 429 28.48 25.96 10.35
C LYS A 429 29.23 24.80 9.71
N TYR A 430 29.03 24.60 8.42
CA TYR A 430 29.56 23.42 7.74
C TYR A 430 30.19 23.78 6.40
N ILE A 431 31.20 23.02 6.03
CA ILE A 431 31.78 22.99 4.69
C ILE A 431 31.50 21.62 4.10
N ILE A 432 30.97 21.58 2.88
CA ILE A 432 30.71 20.36 2.14
C ILE A 432 31.68 20.35 0.95
N ARG A 433 32.58 19.37 0.93
CA ARG A 433 33.54 19.16 -0.17
C ARG A 433 32.83 18.57 -1.39
N GLU A 434 33.54 18.48 -2.52
CA GLU A 434 33.02 17.84 -3.74
C GLU A 434 32.66 16.37 -3.51
N ASP A 435 33.43 15.67 -2.68
CA ASP A 435 33.19 14.28 -2.25
C ASP A 435 31.91 14.10 -1.43
N GLY A 436 31.24 15.20 -1.04
CA GLY A 436 30.04 15.18 -0.21
C GLY A 436 30.34 15.05 1.29
N GLN A 437 31.60 15.00 1.71
CA GLN A 437 31.97 15.03 3.12
C GLN A 437 31.58 16.37 3.73
N ARG A 438 30.71 16.30 4.75
CA ARG A 438 30.27 17.47 5.54
C ARG A 438 31.17 17.63 6.76
N LEU A 439 31.99 18.67 6.74
CA LEU A 439 32.89 19.05 7.84
C LEU A 439 32.20 20.06 8.75
N ASP A 440 32.19 19.80 10.06
CA ASP A 440 31.62 20.70 11.08
C ASP A 440 32.69 21.66 11.61
N LEU A 441 32.48 22.96 11.43
CA LEU A 441 33.42 24.00 11.84
C LEU A 441 33.61 24.07 13.37
N ARG A 442 32.70 23.53 14.17
CA ARG A 442 32.84 23.49 15.64
C ARG A 442 33.99 22.61 16.11
N TYR A 443 34.29 21.54 15.37
CA TYR A 443 35.26 20.53 15.78
C TYR A 443 36.55 20.58 14.93
N LEU A 444 36.61 21.45 13.93
CA LEU A 444 37.76 21.63 13.05
C LEU A 444 38.88 22.43 13.73
N LYS A 445 39.88 21.71 14.23
CA LYS A 445 41.09 22.28 14.87
C LYS A 445 42.19 22.69 13.88
N LYS A 446 42.23 22.09 12.68
CA LYS A 446 43.28 22.34 11.68
C LYS A 446 42.91 23.52 10.77
N THR A 447 43.85 24.44 10.57
CA THR A 447 43.68 25.60 9.68
C THR A 447 43.65 25.19 8.20
N SER A 448 44.32 24.10 7.82
CA SER A 448 44.35 23.59 6.45
C SER A 448 42.97 23.18 5.93
N ASP A 449 42.14 22.60 6.80
CA ASP A 449 40.80 22.12 6.43
C ASP A 449 39.77 23.26 6.28
N ARG A 450 40.16 24.50 6.57
CA ARG A 450 39.33 25.71 6.37
C ARG A 450 39.54 26.35 4.99
N HIS A 451 40.51 25.85 4.21
CA HIS A 451 40.71 26.33 2.86
C HIS A 451 39.51 25.98 1.97
N LEU A 452 39.04 26.96 1.19
CA LEU A 452 37.90 26.82 0.29
C LEU A 452 38.40 26.70 -1.14
N GLU A 453 37.88 25.71 -1.85
CA GLU A 453 38.11 25.51 -3.28
C GLU A 453 36.82 25.83 -4.06
N LEU A 454 36.98 26.15 -5.34
CA LEU A 454 35.83 26.35 -6.23
C LEU A 454 35.02 25.05 -6.33
N GLY A 455 33.70 25.16 -6.28
CA GLY A 455 32.80 23.99 -6.31
C GLY A 455 32.37 23.46 -4.93
N TYR A 456 33.08 23.83 -3.85
CA TYR A 456 32.65 23.49 -2.49
C TYR A 456 31.33 24.19 -2.13
N LYS A 457 30.62 23.68 -1.12
CA LYS A 457 29.44 24.36 -0.56
C LYS A 457 29.68 24.75 0.88
N VAL A 458 29.38 25.99 1.22
CA VAL A 458 29.46 26.48 2.60
C VAL A 458 28.04 26.69 3.11
N GLU A 459 27.68 25.99 4.19
CA GLU A 459 26.43 26.24 4.91
C GLU A 459 26.62 27.43 5.84
N ARG A 460 26.44 28.63 5.28
CA ARG A 460 26.51 29.90 6.02
C ARG A 460 25.24 30.15 6.82
N HIS A 461 25.35 30.95 7.87
CA HIS A 461 24.19 31.50 8.58
C HIS A 461 23.37 32.41 7.67
N LEU A 462 22.13 32.69 8.09
CA LEU A 462 21.31 33.69 7.44
C LEU A 462 21.96 35.07 7.56
N VAL A 463 21.95 35.84 6.47
CA VAL A 463 22.44 37.21 6.42
C VAL A 463 21.31 38.18 6.10
N GLU A 464 21.56 39.48 6.31
CA GLU A 464 20.60 40.51 5.94
C GLU A 464 20.33 40.51 4.43
N GLY A 465 19.07 40.69 4.06
CA GLY A 465 18.61 40.68 2.67
C GLY A 465 18.26 39.30 2.11
N ASP A 466 18.56 38.20 2.82
CA ASP A 466 18.15 36.85 2.40
C ASP A 466 16.62 36.73 2.35
N TYR A 467 16.09 35.98 1.38
CA TYR A 467 14.66 35.76 1.23
C TYR A 467 14.17 34.55 2.03
N VAL A 468 13.11 34.74 2.79
CA VAL A 468 12.44 33.66 3.55
C VAL A 468 10.94 33.67 3.33
N LEU A 469 10.34 32.48 3.43
CA LEU A 469 8.89 32.34 3.48
C LEU A 469 8.42 32.47 4.93
N PHE A 470 7.53 33.43 5.16
CA PHE A 470 6.85 33.59 6.43
C PHE A 470 5.41 33.09 6.32
N ASN A 471 4.95 32.36 7.33
CA ASN A 471 3.61 31.80 7.38
C ASN A 471 2.98 31.98 8.77
N ARG A 472 1.67 32.29 8.80
CA ARG A 472 0.84 32.23 10.01
C ARG A 472 -0.26 31.18 9.84
N GLN A 473 -0.28 30.19 10.74
CA GLN A 473 -1.31 29.14 10.77
C GLN A 473 -2.58 29.65 11.46
N PRO A 474 -3.80 29.34 10.97
CA PRO A 474 -4.12 28.53 9.79
C PRO A 474 -3.94 29.30 8.46
N SER A 475 -3.41 28.63 7.44
CA SER A 475 -3.12 29.24 6.13
C SER A 475 -4.28 29.03 5.16
N LEU A 476 -5.32 29.87 5.23
CA LEU A 476 -6.51 29.77 4.38
C LEU A 476 -6.36 30.53 3.05
N HIS A 477 -5.61 31.62 3.07
CA HIS A 477 -5.40 32.47 1.90
C HIS A 477 -3.98 32.30 1.35
N LYS A 478 -3.80 32.58 0.05
CA LYS A 478 -2.47 32.63 -0.58
C LYS A 478 -1.55 33.59 0.18
N MET A 479 -2.10 34.72 0.67
CA MET A 479 -1.36 35.75 1.41
C MET A 479 -0.97 35.31 2.82
N SER A 480 -1.50 34.20 3.34
CA SER A 480 -1.03 33.66 4.62
C SER A 480 0.40 33.13 4.55
N ILE A 481 0.95 32.93 3.34
CA ILE A 481 2.35 32.57 3.08
C ILE A 481 2.95 33.61 2.12
N MET A 482 3.88 34.43 2.60
CA MET A 482 4.53 35.48 1.81
C MET A 482 6.04 35.41 1.93
N GLY A 483 6.73 35.89 0.91
CA GLY A 483 8.18 36.07 0.93
C GLY A 483 8.56 37.40 1.57
N HIS A 484 9.56 37.39 2.44
CA HIS A 484 10.13 38.57 3.09
C HIS A 484 11.66 38.53 3.05
N ARG A 485 12.29 39.71 3.05
CA ARG A 485 13.73 39.90 3.20
C ARG A 485 14.10 39.94 4.67
N ILE A 486 15.17 39.24 5.05
CA ILE A 486 15.60 39.18 6.45
C ILE A 486 16.28 40.47 6.85
N ARG A 487 15.96 40.94 8.06
CA ARG A 487 16.73 41.94 8.80
C ARG A 487 17.03 41.41 10.19
N ILE A 488 18.29 41.42 10.63
CA ILE A 488 18.69 40.72 11.85
C ILE A 488 18.59 41.67 13.05
N PHE A 489 17.96 41.21 14.13
CA PHE A 489 17.83 41.97 15.37
C PHE A 489 18.36 41.17 16.58
N PRO A 490 18.82 41.85 17.64
CA PRO A 490 19.36 41.17 18.83
C PRO A 490 18.29 40.51 19.72
N TRP A 491 17.01 40.85 19.53
CA TRP A 491 15.89 40.34 20.34
C TRP A 491 15.43 38.94 19.93
N SER A 492 14.48 38.34 20.66
CA SER A 492 14.03 36.94 20.48
C SER A 492 12.70 36.77 19.73
N THR A 493 12.07 37.85 19.25
CA THR A 493 10.78 37.81 18.54
C THR A 493 10.92 38.13 17.06
N PHE A 494 10.01 37.58 16.24
CA PHE A 494 9.89 37.99 14.85
C PHE A 494 9.23 39.36 14.77
N ARG A 495 9.79 40.27 13.98
CA ARG A 495 9.25 41.61 13.83
C ARG A 495 8.69 41.83 12.43
N LEU A 496 7.48 42.38 12.36
CA LEU A 496 6.77 42.59 11.11
C LEU A 496 6.16 43.99 11.08
N ASN A 497 6.09 44.54 9.87
CA ASN A 497 5.36 45.78 9.62
C ASN A 497 3.85 45.58 9.90
N LEU A 498 3.23 46.58 10.53
CA LEU A 498 1.81 46.58 10.90
C LEU A 498 0.88 46.37 9.71
N SER A 499 1.21 46.89 8.52
CA SER A 499 0.38 46.75 7.32
C SER A 499 0.25 45.28 6.87
N VAL A 500 1.30 44.48 7.07
CA VAL A 500 1.34 43.05 6.72
C VAL A 500 0.46 42.22 7.66
N HIS A 501 0.27 42.70 8.90
CA HIS A 501 -0.46 41.97 9.93
C HIS A 501 -1.91 41.65 9.51
N LEU A 502 -2.57 42.60 8.84
CA LEU A 502 -3.95 42.43 8.33
C LEU A 502 -4.05 41.29 7.31
N ALA A 503 -3.02 41.10 6.48
CA ALA A 503 -2.99 40.05 5.46
C ALA A 503 -2.71 38.64 6.05
N LEU A 504 -2.05 38.57 7.22
CA LEU A 504 -1.70 37.32 7.90
C LEU A 504 -2.74 36.86 8.95
N GLN A 505 -3.66 37.74 9.35
CA GLN A 505 -4.72 37.42 10.32
C GLN A 505 -6.05 36.98 9.68
N ARG A 506 -6.29 37.38 8.43
CA ARG A 506 -7.43 36.88 7.63
C ARG A 506 -7.07 35.52 7.07
#